data_AF-A0A3N5VGE5-F1
#
_entry.id   AF-A0A3N5VGE5-F1
#
_cell.length_a   1.000
_cell.length_b   1.000
_cell.length_c   1.000
_cell.angle_alpha   90.00
_cell.angle_beta   90.00
_cell.angle_gamma   90.00
#
_symmetry.space_group_name_H-M   'P 1'
#
loop_
_entity.id
_entity.type
_entity.pdbx_description
1 polymer ?
#
loop_
_entity_poly.entity_id
_entity_poly.type
_entity_poly.pdbx_seq_one_letter_code
_entity_poly.pdbx_strand_id
1 'polypeptide(L)'
;MRLRPWRAARCASAAGSVPMSGKKKRPPKLLQWRLECLGHSLIEGLAALLPGPWVFRLGEFLGSMAWHIMPMRRKIVLRNLRIALAGEKDLPEIRRMAKATFRRSGANLLSVAHTARLAPEKLSKVIHIENLDLLENALATGKGVVLLLAHMGNWELLSRIVHLFPKGSKTGAFYRPLNNPLLDARVLARRQADGTRMFSKRDPFHQVTGFLRDGGIVGILADQRVGMQGEVVSFFGRLTRASPLPSLLARRAKAEVLALSLITEAPGKWKAVFLPVEKPHSTPHCMAALENAMKAGPTDVFWLQERWKVFVKRYRPFDKWLSPETQSGTKPHRALIWLANVPDAWRPLENWFHPDVIYEAAIPAGNPAPDWLPQD
;
A
#
# COMPACT_ATOMS: atom_id res chain seq x y z
N MET A 1 -69.97 -7.90 4.69
CA MET A 1 -69.53 -8.05 3.29
C MET A 1 -68.03 -8.33 3.32
N ARG A 2 -67.60 -9.42 2.69
CA ARG A 2 -66.35 -10.16 2.99
C ARG A 2 -65.08 -9.44 2.53
N LEU A 3 -64.14 -9.21 3.46
CA LEU A 3 -62.74 -8.92 3.17
C LEU A 3 -62.04 -10.23 2.76
N ARG A 4 -61.38 -10.25 1.59
CA ARG A 4 -60.56 -11.37 1.12
C ARG A 4 -59.21 -11.37 1.87
N PRO A 5 -58.77 -12.49 2.45
CA PRO A 5 -57.44 -12.58 3.05
C PRO A 5 -56.38 -12.84 1.97
N TRP A 6 -55.23 -12.18 2.14
CA TRP A 6 -53.99 -12.46 1.42
C TRP A 6 -53.61 -13.94 1.59
N ARG A 7 -53.58 -14.68 0.48
CA ARG A 7 -53.04 -16.06 0.43
C ARG A 7 -51.52 -15.98 0.37
N ALA A 8 -50.86 -16.45 1.44
CA ALA A 8 -49.45 -16.82 1.40
C ALA A 8 -49.27 -17.98 0.41
N ALA A 9 -48.60 -17.73 -0.72
CA ALA A 9 -48.15 -18.78 -1.61
C ALA A 9 -46.99 -19.53 -0.94
N ARG A 10 -47.29 -20.73 -0.42
CA ARG A 10 -46.29 -21.75 -0.10
C ARG A 10 -45.67 -22.21 -1.41
N CYS A 11 -44.42 -21.85 -1.68
CA CYS A 11 -43.57 -22.63 -2.58
C CYS A 11 -42.75 -23.58 -1.70
N ALA A 12 -43.02 -24.88 -1.88
CA ALA A 12 -42.33 -25.96 -1.24
C ALA A 12 -40.83 -25.90 -1.55
N SER A 13 -40.01 -26.00 -0.50
CA SER A 13 -38.57 -26.16 -0.60
C SER A 13 -38.25 -27.55 -1.15
N ALA A 14 -38.03 -27.66 -2.46
CA ALA A 14 -37.28 -28.77 -3.02
C ALA A 14 -35.79 -28.53 -2.70
N ALA A 15 -35.34 -29.13 -1.60
CA ALA A 15 -33.93 -29.15 -1.20
C ALA A 15 -33.14 -30.05 -2.17
N GLY A 16 -32.79 -29.51 -3.34
CA GLY A 16 -31.72 -30.04 -4.17
C GLY A 16 -30.39 -29.56 -3.62
N SER A 17 -29.75 -30.37 -2.77
CA SER A 17 -28.39 -30.11 -2.30
C SER A 17 -27.42 -30.20 -3.47
N VAL A 18 -27.04 -29.04 -4.03
CA VAL A 18 -25.87 -28.95 -4.91
C VAL A 18 -24.65 -29.35 -4.05
N PRO A 19 -23.90 -30.40 -4.40
CA PRO A 19 -22.73 -30.77 -3.62
C PRO A 19 -21.73 -29.61 -3.69
N MET A 20 -21.50 -28.96 -2.56
CA MET A 20 -20.38 -28.04 -2.41
C MET A 20 -19.12 -28.81 -2.76
N SER A 21 -18.50 -28.45 -3.88
CA SER A 21 -17.17 -28.88 -4.29
C SER A 21 -16.24 -28.76 -3.09
N GLY A 22 -15.98 -29.90 -2.44
CA GLY A 22 -15.01 -30.00 -1.36
C GLY A 22 -13.67 -29.58 -1.94
N LYS A 23 -13.18 -28.38 -1.57
CA LYS A 23 -11.81 -28.00 -1.84
C LYS A 23 -10.93 -29.08 -1.22
N LYS A 24 -10.33 -29.95 -2.05
CA LYS A 24 -9.35 -30.95 -1.62
C LYS A 24 -8.38 -30.26 -0.67
N LYS A 25 -8.33 -30.68 0.60
CA LYS A 25 -7.35 -30.20 1.57
C LYS A 25 -5.98 -30.51 0.97
N ARG A 26 -5.27 -29.47 0.51
CA ARG A 26 -3.92 -29.63 -0.03
C ARG A 26 -3.05 -30.33 1.02
N PRO A 27 -2.16 -31.24 0.62
CA PRO A 27 -1.30 -31.94 1.58
C PRO A 27 -0.51 -30.92 2.40
N PRO A 28 -0.19 -31.23 3.67
CA PRO A 28 0.50 -30.31 4.55
C PRO A 28 1.83 -29.89 3.91
N LYS A 29 1.99 -28.58 3.70
CA LYS A 29 3.21 -27.97 3.15
C LYS A 29 4.36 -27.94 4.16
N LEU A 30 4.38 -28.85 5.14
CA LEU A 30 5.23 -28.75 6.31
C LEU A 30 6.73 -28.79 5.94
N LEU A 31 7.12 -29.66 5.00
CA LEU A 31 8.51 -29.70 4.52
C LEU A 31 8.89 -28.40 3.80
N GLN A 32 8.03 -27.91 2.89
CA GLN A 32 8.23 -26.61 2.23
C GLN A 32 8.39 -25.49 3.27
N TRP A 33 7.53 -25.45 4.28
CA TRP A 33 7.59 -24.44 5.33
C TRP A 33 8.87 -24.52 6.16
N ARG A 34 9.32 -25.74 6.50
CA ARG A 34 10.60 -25.97 7.20
C ARG A 34 11.79 -25.52 6.37
N LEU A 35 11.80 -25.82 5.06
CA LEU A 35 12.86 -25.39 4.15
C LEU A 35 12.89 -23.87 3.97
N GLU A 36 11.73 -23.22 3.82
CA GLU A 36 11.62 -21.76 3.80
C GLU A 36 12.16 -21.13 5.10
N CYS A 37 11.82 -21.70 6.25
CA CYS A 37 12.33 -21.26 7.55
C CYS A 37 13.84 -21.48 7.71
N LEU A 38 14.36 -22.62 7.25
CA LEU A 38 15.78 -22.92 7.29
C LEU A 38 16.55 -21.93 6.40
N GLY A 39 16.09 -21.71 5.17
CA GLY A 39 16.67 -20.73 4.25
C GLY A 39 16.67 -19.32 4.84
N HIS A 40 15.54 -18.88 5.40
CA HIS A 40 15.46 -17.58 6.08
C HIS A 40 16.44 -17.49 7.26
N SER A 41 16.53 -18.53 8.08
CA SER A 41 17.43 -18.58 9.25
C SER A 41 18.90 -18.55 8.85
N LEU A 42 19.25 -19.22 7.75
CA LEU A 42 20.59 -19.21 7.18
C LEU A 42 20.94 -17.82 6.65
N ILE A 43 20.05 -17.17 5.89
CA ILE A 43 20.26 -15.82 5.37
C ILE A 43 20.45 -14.82 6.53
N GLU A 44 19.58 -14.84 7.54
CA GLU A 44 19.76 -14.01 8.74
C GLU A 44 21.08 -14.30 9.46
N GLY A 45 21.45 -15.59 9.59
CA GLY A 45 22.68 -16.01 10.25
C GLY A 45 23.91 -15.48 9.55
N LEU A 46 24.00 -15.69 8.24
CA LEU A 46 25.11 -15.22 7.41
C LEU A 46 25.18 -13.70 7.36
N ALA A 47 24.03 -13.02 7.20
CA ALA A 47 23.98 -11.56 7.18
C ALA A 47 24.43 -10.95 8.52
N ALA A 48 24.16 -11.61 9.65
CA ALA A 48 24.58 -11.14 10.96
C ALA A 48 26.09 -11.29 11.22
N LEU A 49 26.79 -12.18 10.51
CA LEU A 49 28.24 -12.35 10.62
C LEU A 49 29.02 -11.28 9.85
N LEU A 50 28.40 -10.65 8.86
CA LEU A 50 29.03 -9.63 8.02
C LEU A 50 28.77 -8.21 8.55
N PRO A 51 29.70 -7.26 8.38
CA PRO A 51 29.43 -5.87 8.74
C PRO A 51 28.33 -5.29 7.83
N GLY A 52 27.45 -4.45 8.40
CA GLY A 52 26.28 -3.88 7.72
C GLY A 52 26.55 -3.29 6.33
N PRO A 53 27.62 -2.49 6.11
CA PRO A 53 27.95 -1.98 4.78
C PRO A 53 28.18 -3.07 3.73
N TRP A 54 28.79 -4.20 4.10
CA TRP A 54 29.03 -5.32 3.17
C TRP A 54 27.72 -6.01 2.78
N VAL A 55 26.85 -6.25 3.77
CA VAL A 55 25.50 -6.78 3.53
C VAL A 55 24.73 -5.86 2.58
N PHE A 56 24.81 -4.55 2.82
CA PHE A 56 24.16 -3.55 1.99
C PHE A 56 24.69 -3.59 0.53
N ARG A 57 26.01 -3.60 0.34
CA ARG A 57 26.64 -3.68 -1.00
C ARG A 57 26.31 -4.98 -1.73
N LEU A 58 26.29 -6.11 -1.01
CA LEU A 58 25.87 -7.38 -1.57
C LEU A 58 24.40 -7.31 -2.04
N GLY A 59 23.53 -6.68 -1.26
CA GLY A 59 22.15 -6.46 -1.68
C GLY A 59 22.03 -5.52 -2.88
N GLU A 60 22.87 -4.48 -3.00
CA GLU A 60 22.93 -3.66 -4.22
C GLU A 60 23.32 -4.47 -5.45
N PHE A 61 24.28 -5.38 -5.31
CA PHE A 61 24.69 -6.29 -6.37
C PHE A 61 23.56 -7.22 -6.78
N LEU A 62 22.91 -7.90 -5.83
CA LEU A 62 21.74 -8.75 -6.10
C LEU A 62 20.59 -7.96 -6.72
N GLY A 63 20.34 -6.74 -6.28
CA GLY A 63 19.36 -5.82 -6.87
C GLY A 63 19.70 -5.46 -8.32
N SER A 64 20.99 -5.25 -8.62
CA SER A 64 21.47 -5.03 -10.00
C SER A 64 21.25 -6.26 -10.89
N MET A 65 21.43 -7.47 -10.36
CA MET A 65 21.11 -8.70 -11.10
C MET A 65 19.59 -8.81 -11.33
N ALA A 66 18.79 -8.54 -10.30
CA ALA A 66 17.33 -8.57 -10.36
C ALA A 66 16.75 -7.66 -11.47
N TRP A 67 17.39 -6.52 -11.73
CA TRP A 67 17.01 -5.63 -12.85
C TRP A 67 17.02 -6.33 -14.22
N HIS A 68 17.96 -7.24 -14.44
CA HIS A 68 18.12 -7.94 -15.72
C HIS A 68 17.18 -9.14 -15.84
N ILE A 69 16.94 -9.85 -14.74
CA ILE A 69 16.13 -11.09 -14.73
C ILE A 69 14.64 -10.87 -14.43
N MET A 70 14.22 -9.68 -13.98
CA MET A 70 12.82 -9.36 -13.64
C MET A 70 12.19 -8.28 -14.55
N PRO A 71 12.04 -8.53 -15.88
CA PRO A 71 11.57 -7.52 -16.82
C PRO A 71 10.16 -6.98 -16.50
N MET A 72 9.29 -7.80 -15.93
CA MET A 72 7.94 -7.37 -15.51
C MET A 72 7.97 -6.38 -14.34
N ARG A 73 8.82 -6.63 -13.34
CA ARG A 73 9.00 -5.70 -12.22
C ARG A 73 9.67 -4.41 -12.68
N ARG A 74 10.62 -4.50 -13.61
CA ARG A 74 11.25 -3.34 -14.24
C ARG A 74 10.22 -2.41 -14.89
N LYS A 75 9.28 -2.97 -15.67
CA LYS A 75 8.19 -2.19 -16.28
C LYS A 75 7.32 -1.50 -15.22
N ILE A 76 7.03 -2.17 -14.10
CA ILE A 76 6.24 -1.59 -13.00
C ILE A 76 6.99 -0.42 -12.35
N VAL A 77 8.26 -0.59 -12.00
CA VAL A 77 9.08 0.46 -11.37
C VAL A 77 9.19 1.67 -12.30
N LEU A 78 9.48 1.46 -13.58
CA LEU A 78 9.53 2.54 -14.57
C LEU A 78 8.19 3.31 -14.64
N ARG A 79 7.06 2.60 -14.73
CA ARG A 79 5.74 3.22 -14.77
C ARG A 79 5.46 4.04 -13.51
N ASN A 80 5.77 3.49 -12.34
CA ASN A 80 5.52 4.14 -11.06
C ASN A 80 6.35 5.41 -10.90
N LEU A 81 7.64 5.37 -11.24
CA LEU A 81 8.51 6.55 -11.21
C LEU A 81 8.07 7.61 -12.22
N ARG A 82 7.62 7.23 -13.43
CA ARG A 82 7.06 8.19 -14.40
C ARG A 82 5.84 8.94 -13.87
N ILE A 83 5.01 8.27 -13.07
CA ILE A 83 3.85 8.90 -12.43
C ILE A 83 4.32 9.79 -11.27
N ALA A 84 5.16 9.25 -10.39
CA ALA A 84 5.60 9.93 -9.17
C ALA A 84 6.43 11.18 -9.41
N LEU A 85 7.15 11.24 -10.55
CA LEU A 85 8.06 12.31 -10.93
C LEU A 85 7.66 12.93 -12.28
N ALA A 86 6.36 12.85 -12.61
CA ALA A 86 5.83 13.41 -13.85
C ALA A 86 6.12 14.92 -13.91
N GLY A 87 6.75 15.38 -15.00
CA GLY A 87 7.13 16.79 -15.18
C GLY A 87 8.39 17.21 -14.40
N GLU A 88 8.90 16.38 -13.48
CA GLU A 88 10.10 16.68 -12.69
C GLU A 88 11.37 16.04 -13.30
N LYS A 89 11.22 14.92 -14.02
CA LYS A 89 12.33 14.11 -14.55
C LYS A 89 12.08 13.60 -15.95
N ASP A 90 13.14 13.55 -16.76
CA ASP A 90 13.08 13.02 -18.13
C ASP A 90 13.14 11.48 -18.16
N LEU A 91 12.86 10.87 -19.32
CA LEU A 91 12.85 9.41 -19.46
C LEU A 91 14.21 8.74 -19.19
N PRO A 92 15.36 9.28 -19.65
CA PRO A 92 16.68 8.79 -19.26
C PRO A 92 16.93 8.79 -17.74
N GLU A 93 16.62 9.88 -17.05
CA GLU A 93 16.75 10.02 -15.60
C GLU A 93 15.86 9.00 -14.89
N ILE A 94 14.60 8.87 -15.31
CA ILE A 94 13.67 7.86 -14.76
C ILE A 94 14.24 6.44 -14.93
N ARG A 95 14.88 6.12 -16.06
CA ARG A 95 15.50 4.81 -16.27
C ARG A 95 16.70 4.60 -15.34
N ARG A 96 17.53 5.62 -15.12
CA ARG A 96 18.65 5.58 -14.16
C ARG A 96 18.13 5.39 -12.74
N MET A 97 17.12 6.14 -12.34
CA MET A 97 16.46 6.02 -11.04
C MET A 97 15.82 4.65 -10.85
N ALA A 98 15.17 4.09 -11.88
CA ALA A 98 14.60 2.75 -11.80
C ALA A 98 15.66 1.67 -11.53
N LYS A 99 16.84 1.75 -12.18
CA LYS A 99 17.96 0.85 -11.89
C LYS A 99 18.49 1.05 -10.46
N ALA A 100 18.57 2.30 -10.00
CA ALA A 100 18.94 2.63 -8.63
C ALA A 100 17.92 2.09 -7.61
N THR A 101 16.61 2.17 -7.88
CA THR A 101 15.56 1.58 -7.04
C THR A 101 15.72 0.08 -6.90
N PHE A 102 16.07 -0.64 -7.98
CA PHE A 102 16.34 -2.09 -7.89
C PHE A 102 17.54 -2.40 -6.98
N ARG A 103 18.64 -1.66 -7.15
CA ARG A 103 19.82 -1.75 -6.27
C ARG A 103 19.45 -1.49 -4.82
N ARG A 104 18.74 -0.39 -4.58
CA ARG A 104 18.36 0.06 -3.23
C ARG A 104 17.38 -0.89 -2.58
N SER A 105 16.42 -1.41 -3.33
CA SER A 105 15.48 -2.44 -2.84
C SER A 105 16.22 -3.71 -2.45
N GLY A 106 17.17 -4.18 -3.26
CA GLY A 106 17.99 -5.35 -2.92
C GLY A 106 18.83 -5.11 -1.67
N ALA A 107 19.46 -3.94 -1.56
CA ALA A 107 20.25 -3.52 -0.41
C ALA A 107 19.42 -3.48 0.88
N ASN A 108 18.26 -2.82 0.85
CA ASN A 108 17.37 -2.69 1.99
C ASN A 108 16.79 -4.06 2.40
N LEU A 109 16.31 -4.87 1.45
CA LEU A 109 15.75 -6.20 1.73
C LEU A 109 16.78 -7.15 2.37
N LEU A 110 18.03 -7.15 1.88
CA LEU A 110 19.07 -7.97 2.49
C LEU A 110 19.51 -7.40 3.85
N SER A 111 19.52 -6.07 3.99
CA SER A 111 19.83 -5.41 5.25
C SER A 111 18.83 -5.73 6.37
N VAL A 112 17.55 -6.02 6.05
CA VAL A 112 16.57 -6.52 7.02
C VAL A 112 17.13 -7.71 7.80
N ALA A 113 17.76 -8.65 7.10
CA ALA A 113 18.29 -9.88 7.70
C ALA A 113 19.43 -9.59 8.69
N HIS A 114 20.27 -8.59 8.39
CA HIS A 114 21.33 -8.12 9.29
C HIS A 114 20.74 -7.36 10.50
N THR A 115 19.87 -6.38 10.25
CA THR A 115 19.31 -5.53 11.32
C THR A 115 18.36 -6.27 12.24
N ALA A 116 17.69 -7.32 11.79
CA ALA A 116 16.83 -8.17 12.62
C ALA A 116 17.57 -8.81 13.81
N ARG A 117 18.90 -8.97 13.72
CA ARG A 117 19.73 -9.59 14.77
C ARG A 117 20.63 -8.61 15.51
N LEU A 118 20.63 -7.33 15.14
CA LEU A 118 21.39 -6.33 15.90
C LEU A 118 20.84 -6.21 17.32
N ALA A 119 21.76 -6.08 18.28
CA ALA A 119 21.42 -5.74 19.65
C ALA A 119 20.82 -4.32 19.69
N PRO A 120 19.85 -4.03 20.58
CA PRO A 120 19.16 -2.75 20.63
C PRO A 120 20.12 -1.55 20.69
N GLU A 121 21.19 -1.66 21.46
CA GLU A 121 22.18 -0.60 21.69
C GLU A 121 23.00 -0.27 20.42
N LYS A 122 23.00 -1.17 19.43
CA LYS A 122 23.67 -0.96 18.14
C LYS A 122 22.74 -0.30 17.11
N LEU A 123 21.43 -0.25 17.35
CA LEU A 123 20.47 0.29 16.39
C LEU A 123 20.67 1.80 16.19
N SER A 124 21.01 2.55 17.25
CA SER A 124 21.37 3.98 17.17
C SER A 124 22.55 4.29 16.24
N LYS A 125 23.42 3.30 15.95
CA LYS A 125 24.57 3.47 15.04
C LYS A 125 24.21 3.31 13.55
N VAL A 126 23.04 2.73 13.27
CA VAL A 126 22.57 2.45 11.90
C VAL A 126 21.35 3.27 11.51
N ILE A 127 20.71 3.97 12.44
CA ILE A 127 19.62 4.88 12.14
C ILE A 127 19.75 6.20 12.89
N HIS A 128 19.66 7.29 12.14
CA HIS A 128 19.55 8.65 12.67
C HIS A 128 18.10 9.12 12.58
N ILE A 129 17.62 9.84 13.60
CA ILE A 129 16.26 10.37 13.65
C ILE A 129 16.32 11.89 13.61
N GLU A 130 15.62 12.48 12.64
CA GLU A 130 15.42 13.93 12.52
C GLU A 130 13.96 14.29 12.84
N ASN A 131 13.79 15.49 13.40
CA ASN A 131 12.51 16.07 13.81
C ASN A 131 11.75 15.24 14.86
N LEU A 132 12.47 14.63 15.81
CA LEU A 132 11.87 13.86 16.90
C LEU A 132 10.93 14.71 17.78
N ASP A 133 11.17 16.00 17.84
CA ASP A 133 10.34 17.00 18.53
C ASP A 133 8.88 16.98 18.03
N LEU A 134 8.62 16.65 16.76
CA LEU A 134 7.26 16.49 16.26
C LEU A 134 6.51 15.35 16.96
N LEU A 135 7.21 14.24 17.21
CA LEU A 135 6.65 13.11 17.95
C LEU A 135 6.46 13.46 19.42
N GLU A 136 7.46 14.10 20.03
CA GLU A 136 7.41 14.54 21.44
C GLU A 136 6.22 15.49 21.68
N ASN A 137 6.07 16.51 20.83
CA ASN A 137 4.98 17.47 20.91
C ASN A 137 3.61 16.81 20.71
N ALA A 138 3.50 15.86 19.77
CA ALA A 138 2.26 15.13 19.57
C ALA A 138 1.87 14.30 20.80
N LEU A 139 2.84 13.59 21.41
CA LEU A 139 2.62 12.78 22.61
C LEU A 139 2.35 13.63 23.86
N ALA A 140 2.94 14.82 23.97
CA ALA A 140 2.73 15.75 25.07
C ALA A 140 1.26 16.18 25.23
N THR A 141 0.46 16.07 24.16
CA THR A 141 -0.99 16.35 24.21
C THR A 141 -1.81 15.26 24.94
N GLY A 142 -1.16 14.18 25.39
CA GLY A 142 -1.82 13.02 26.01
C GLY A 142 -2.57 12.13 25.01
N LYS A 143 -2.47 12.43 23.71
CA LYS A 143 -3.06 11.66 22.62
C LYS A 143 -2.01 10.75 22.00
N GLY A 144 -2.42 9.57 21.55
CA GLY A 144 -1.55 8.71 20.75
C GLY A 144 -1.30 9.27 19.35
N VAL A 145 -0.41 8.59 18.62
CA VAL A 145 0.05 9.00 17.29
C VAL A 145 -0.17 7.87 16.29
N VAL A 146 -0.84 8.17 15.18
CA VAL A 146 -0.81 7.31 13.99
C VAL A 146 0.38 7.73 13.14
N LEU A 147 1.34 6.81 12.96
CA LEU A 147 2.55 7.07 12.19
C LEU A 147 2.42 6.47 10.77
N LEU A 148 2.30 7.33 9.78
CA LEU A 148 2.20 6.97 8.36
C LEU A 148 3.58 6.61 7.82
N LEU A 149 3.68 5.40 7.27
CA LEU A 149 4.90 4.85 6.70
C LEU A 149 4.65 4.45 5.23
N ALA A 150 5.70 4.53 4.43
CA ALA A 150 5.77 3.88 3.12
C ALA A 150 6.71 2.68 3.18
N HIS A 151 6.59 1.74 2.24
CA HIS A 151 7.62 0.73 2.03
C HIS A 151 8.84 1.42 1.41
N MET A 152 9.68 2.06 2.24
CA MET A 152 10.90 2.73 1.82
C MET A 152 12.02 2.52 2.82
N GLY A 153 13.26 2.59 2.35
CA GLY A 153 14.42 2.31 3.19
C GLY A 153 14.39 0.88 3.76
N ASN A 154 15.00 0.68 4.91
CA ASN A 154 14.86 -0.55 5.69
C ASN A 154 13.67 -0.44 6.67
N TRP A 155 12.44 -0.43 6.16
CA TRP A 155 11.24 -0.17 6.99
C TRP A 155 11.03 -1.18 8.13
N GLU A 156 11.54 -2.42 8.02
CA GLU A 156 11.45 -3.43 9.09
C GLU A 156 12.21 -2.99 10.35
N LEU A 157 13.27 -2.19 10.18
CA LEU A 157 14.03 -1.57 11.27
C LEU A 157 13.15 -0.72 12.19
N LEU A 158 12.10 -0.08 11.65
CA LEU A 158 11.24 0.83 12.42
C LEU A 158 10.51 0.14 13.57
N SER A 159 10.28 -1.18 13.49
CA SER A 159 9.70 -1.95 14.58
C SER A 159 10.64 -2.18 15.78
N ARG A 160 11.94 -1.91 15.60
CA ARG A 160 12.99 -2.20 16.59
C ARG A 160 13.57 -0.95 17.28
N ILE A 161 13.24 0.24 16.78
CA ILE A 161 13.82 1.52 17.26
C ILE A 161 13.02 2.17 18.39
N VAL A 162 12.17 1.42 19.09
CA VAL A 162 11.32 1.92 20.20
C VAL A 162 12.15 2.66 21.26
N HIS A 163 13.35 2.16 21.54
CA HIS A 163 14.29 2.73 22.52
C HIS A 163 14.88 4.10 22.09
N LEU A 164 14.67 4.52 20.84
CA LEU A 164 15.06 5.85 20.33
C LEU A 164 13.90 6.86 20.39
N PHE A 165 12.71 6.43 20.79
CA PHE A 165 11.57 7.31 21.01
C PHE A 165 11.54 7.80 22.47
N PRO A 166 10.70 8.80 22.81
CA PRO A 166 10.62 9.32 24.16
C PRO A 166 10.40 8.22 25.18
N LYS A 167 11.09 8.30 26.32
CA LYS A 167 11.11 7.25 27.35
C LYS A 167 9.68 6.88 27.77
N GLY A 168 9.37 5.59 27.77
CA GLY A 168 8.04 5.07 28.12
C GLY A 168 7.05 5.03 26.96
N SER A 169 7.45 5.43 25.74
CA SER A 169 6.62 5.29 24.54
C SER A 169 6.18 3.85 24.33
N LYS A 170 4.87 3.65 24.16
CA LYS A 170 4.30 2.37 23.73
C LYS A 170 4.19 2.39 22.22
N THR A 171 4.88 1.47 21.53
CA THR A 171 4.81 1.36 20.07
C THR A 171 3.99 0.15 19.66
N GLY A 172 3.29 0.31 18.53
CA GLY A 172 2.67 -0.78 17.84
C GLY A 172 2.75 -0.59 16.33
N ALA A 173 2.52 -1.66 15.58
CA ALA A 173 2.53 -1.61 14.12
C ALA A 173 1.55 -2.61 13.54
N PHE A 174 0.94 -2.27 12.40
CA PHE A 174 0.14 -3.24 11.67
C PHE A 174 1.02 -4.24 10.91
N TYR A 175 0.63 -5.52 10.93
CA TYR A 175 1.19 -6.55 10.07
C TYR A 175 0.12 -7.42 9.43
N ARG A 176 0.52 -8.07 8.34
CA ARG A 176 -0.22 -9.16 7.73
C ARG A 176 0.49 -10.47 8.08
N PRO A 177 -0.21 -11.46 8.68
CA PRO A 177 0.34 -12.78 8.89
C PRO A 177 0.84 -13.40 7.57
N LEU A 178 2.04 -13.98 7.61
CA LEU A 178 2.63 -14.71 6.49
C LEU A 178 1.88 -16.03 6.27
N ASN A 179 1.89 -16.52 5.02
CA ASN A 179 1.21 -17.78 4.69
C ASN A 179 1.88 -19.01 5.32
N ASN A 180 3.18 -18.92 5.60
CA ASN A 180 3.95 -19.95 6.29
C ASN A 180 3.94 -19.63 7.80
N PRO A 181 3.22 -20.41 8.63
CA PRO A 181 3.06 -20.11 10.06
C PRO A 181 4.37 -20.22 10.86
N LEU A 182 5.31 -21.08 10.44
CA LEU A 182 6.61 -21.21 11.11
C LEU A 182 7.46 -19.95 10.87
N LEU A 183 7.44 -19.43 9.64
CA LEU A 183 8.14 -18.20 9.28
C LEU A 183 7.45 -16.98 9.90
N ASP A 184 6.11 -16.97 9.92
CA ASP A 184 5.31 -15.92 10.56
C ASP A 184 5.68 -15.76 12.04
N ALA A 185 5.69 -16.86 12.81
CA ALA A 185 6.06 -16.84 14.22
C ALA A 185 7.46 -16.25 14.45
N ARG A 186 8.42 -16.58 13.57
CA ARG A 186 9.79 -16.07 13.66
C ARG A 186 9.89 -14.58 13.36
N VAL A 187 9.28 -14.14 12.25
CA VAL A 187 9.27 -12.71 11.86
C VAL A 187 8.54 -11.88 12.91
N LEU A 188 7.44 -12.41 13.45
CA LEU A 188 6.67 -11.79 14.51
C LEU A 188 7.52 -11.60 15.77
N ALA A 189 8.23 -12.64 16.21
CA ALA A 189 9.16 -12.56 17.35
C ALA A 189 10.25 -11.50 17.13
N ARG A 190 10.78 -11.35 15.91
CA ARG A 190 11.78 -10.31 15.59
C ARG A 190 11.21 -8.90 15.69
N ARG A 191 10.01 -8.68 15.15
CA ARG A 191 9.33 -7.37 15.21
C ARG A 191 8.91 -6.97 16.62
N GLN A 192 8.68 -7.95 17.50
CA GLN A 192 8.30 -7.72 18.89
C GLN A 192 9.48 -7.65 19.87
N ALA A 193 10.70 -7.91 19.40
CA ALA A 193 11.87 -8.10 20.26
C ALA A 193 12.18 -6.88 21.15
N ASP A 194 11.81 -5.66 20.74
CA ASP A 194 12.04 -4.41 21.50
C ASP A 194 10.75 -3.78 22.02
N GLY A 195 9.69 -4.57 22.20
CA GLY A 195 8.45 -4.11 22.83
C GLY A 195 7.39 -3.54 21.88
N THR A 196 7.64 -3.53 20.56
CA THR A 196 6.59 -3.16 19.59
C THR A 196 5.47 -4.19 19.58
N ARG A 197 4.23 -3.73 19.82
CA ARG A 197 3.03 -4.58 19.71
C ARG A 197 2.59 -4.71 18.26
N MET A 198 2.46 -5.93 17.77
CA MET A 198 2.01 -6.18 16.39
C MET A 198 0.49 -6.39 16.34
N PHE A 199 -0.20 -5.55 15.57
CA PHE A 199 -1.63 -5.66 15.31
C PHE A 199 -1.88 -6.25 13.93
N SER A 200 -2.85 -7.14 13.82
CA SER A 200 -3.27 -7.77 12.57
C SER A 200 -4.70 -7.39 12.23
N LYS A 201 -5.15 -7.77 11.03
CA LYS A 201 -6.58 -7.67 10.67
C LYS A 201 -7.52 -8.52 11.54
N ARG A 202 -6.97 -9.45 12.34
CA ARG A 202 -7.75 -10.28 13.27
C ARG A 202 -7.99 -9.56 14.60
N ASP A 203 -7.17 -8.56 14.92
CA ASP A 203 -7.31 -7.79 16.14
C ASP A 203 -8.52 -6.84 16.03
N PRO A 204 -9.39 -6.80 17.05
CA PRO A 204 -10.52 -5.90 17.05
C PRO A 204 -10.09 -4.44 16.96
N PHE A 205 -10.78 -3.66 16.12
CA PHE A 205 -10.49 -2.23 15.92
C PHE A 205 -10.51 -1.42 17.23
N HIS A 206 -11.34 -1.80 18.21
CA HIS A 206 -11.38 -1.14 19.52
C HIS A 206 -10.09 -1.31 20.33
N GLN A 207 -9.32 -2.38 20.13
CA GLN A 207 -8.04 -2.58 20.82
C GLN A 207 -6.97 -1.61 20.31
N VAL A 208 -6.90 -1.42 18.99
CA VAL A 208 -5.95 -0.47 18.36
C VAL A 208 -6.30 0.96 18.78
N THR A 209 -7.58 1.32 18.73
CA THR A 209 -8.03 2.65 19.17
C THR A 209 -7.93 2.87 20.67
N GLY A 210 -7.99 1.81 21.49
CA GLY A 210 -7.67 1.87 22.92
C GLY A 210 -6.19 2.16 23.14
N PHE A 211 -5.32 1.40 22.46
CA PHE A 211 -3.87 1.61 22.51
C PHE A 211 -3.45 3.04 22.13
N LEU A 212 -4.07 3.61 21.10
CA LEU A 212 -3.86 5.01 20.72
C LEU A 212 -4.41 6.00 21.76
N ARG A 213 -5.55 5.72 22.39
CA ARG A 213 -6.10 6.58 23.46
C ARG A 213 -5.20 6.57 24.71
N ASP A 214 -4.45 5.50 24.93
CA ASP A 214 -3.50 5.36 26.04
C ASP A 214 -2.12 5.98 25.73
N GLY A 215 -2.04 6.90 24.76
CA GLY A 215 -0.81 7.58 24.35
C GLY A 215 0.13 6.73 23.48
N GLY A 216 -0.33 5.61 22.91
CA GLY A 216 0.49 4.75 22.08
C GLY A 216 0.77 5.31 20.67
N ILE A 217 1.85 4.84 20.05
CA ILE A 217 2.23 5.13 18.66
C ILE A 217 1.90 3.92 17.81
N VAL A 218 1.13 4.06 16.73
CA VAL A 218 0.82 2.96 15.81
C VAL A 218 1.31 3.25 14.39
N GLY A 219 2.33 2.50 13.96
CA GLY A 219 2.88 2.54 12.61
C GLY A 219 2.02 1.81 11.57
N ILE A 220 1.78 2.45 10.43
CA ILE A 220 0.97 1.89 9.34
C ILE A 220 1.67 2.13 8.00
N LEU A 221 2.01 1.03 7.31
CA LEU A 221 2.41 1.07 5.90
C LEU A 221 1.18 1.32 5.02
N ALA A 222 0.99 2.57 4.58
CA ALA A 222 -0.23 3.05 3.93
C ALA A 222 -0.07 3.32 2.42
N ASP A 223 1.11 3.06 1.87
CA ASP A 223 1.49 3.29 0.47
C ASP A 223 1.00 2.20 -0.49
N GLN A 224 0.49 1.07 0.00
CA GLN A 224 0.04 -0.01 -0.87
C GLN A 224 -1.34 0.25 -1.46
N ARG A 225 -1.59 -0.38 -2.61
CA ARG A 225 -2.92 -0.43 -3.23
C ARG A 225 -3.90 -1.21 -2.36
N VAL A 226 -5.11 -0.68 -2.22
CA VAL A 226 -6.25 -1.35 -1.59
C VAL A 226 -7.34 -1.72 -2.60
N GLY A 227 -8.25 -2.60 -2.17
CA GLY A 227 -9.40 -3.05 -2.97
C GLY A 227 -10.48 -1.98 -3.13
N MET A 228 -11.66 -2.41 -3.61
CA MET A 228 -12.81 -1.53 -3.88
C MET A 228 -13.32 -0.76 -2.66
N GLN A 229 -13.06 -1.26 -1.45
CA GLN A 229 -13.40 -0.60 -0.18
C GLN A 229 -12.45 0.56 0.20
N GLY A 230 -11.40 0.80 -0.59
CA GLY A 230 -10.54 1.96 -0.42
C GLY A 230 -11.20 3.24 -0.88
N GLU A 231 -10.82 4.35 -0.25
CA GLU A 231 -11.27 5.69 -0.61
C GLU A 231 -10.53 6.16 -1.86
N VAL A 232 -11.25 6.81 -2.79
CA VAL A 232 -10.66 7.36 -4.01
C VAL A 232 -10.00 8.70 -3.65
N VAL A 233 -8.71 8.81 -3.94
CA VAL A 233 -7.88 9.98 -3.62
C VAL A 233 -6.90 10.25 -4.75
N SER A 234 -6.41 11.49 -4.85
CA SER A 234 -5.23 11.79 -5.65
C SER A 234 -3.98 11.26 -4.93
N PHE A 235 -3.11 10.56 -5.65
CA PHE A 235 -1.80 10.15 -5.16
C PHE A 235 -0.75 10.30 -6.27
N PHE A 236 0.19 11.21 -6.09
CA PHE A 236 1.12 11.72 -7.09
C PHE A 236 0.39 12.24 -8.34
N GLY A 237 -0.59 13.12 -8.13
CA GLY A 237 -1.39 13.71 -9.20
C GLY A 237 -2.30 12.74 -9.97
N ARG A 238 -2.38 11.47 -9.54
CA ARG A 238 -3.20 10.44 -10.20
C ARG A 238 -4.18 9.80 -9.25
N LEU A 239 -5.44 9.68 -9.68
CA LEU A 239 -6.48 9.00 -8.91
C LEU A 239 -6.13 7.53 -8.66
N THR A 240 -6.27 7.12 -7.41
CA THR A 240 -6.11 5.74 -6.96
C THR A 240 -6.97 5.48 -5.72
N ARG A 241 -6.98 4.25 -5.24
CA ARG A 241 -7.61 3.91 -3.96
C ARG A 241 -6.57 3.85 -2.85
N ALA A 242 -6.83 4.50 -1.73
CA ALA A 242 -6.03 4.46 -0.52
C ALA A 242 -6.81 3.85 0.65
N SER A 243 -6.09 3.32 1.63
CA SER A 243 -6.73 2.82 2.84
C SER A 243 -7.22 4.01 3.69
N PRO A 244 -8.50 4.05 4.09
CA PRO A 244 -8.96 5.07 5.04
C PRO A 244 -8.53 4.74 6.49
N LEU A 245 -7.88 3.60 6.72
CA LEU A 245 -7.54 3.12 8.07
C LEU A 245 -6.79 4.15 8.93
N PRO A 246 -5.75 4.87 8.44
CA PRO A 246 -5.05 5.85 9.27
C PRO A 246 -5.96 7.00 9.72
N SER A 247 -6.74 7.57 8.79
CA SER A 247 -7.73 8.62 9.06
C SER A 247 -8.81 8.15 10.04
N LEU A 248 -9.31 6.92 9.88
CA LEU A 248 -10.29 6.32 10.77
C LEU A 248 -9.75 6.12 12.20
N LEU A 249 -8.50 5.66 12.34
CA LEU A 249 -7.86 5.48 13.64
C LEU A 249 -7.63 6.83 14.32
N ALA A 250 -7.08 7.81 13.60
CA ALA A 250 -6.86 9.16 14.08
C ALA A 250 -8.17 9.77 14.61
N ARG A 251 -9.23 9.73 13.81
CA ARG A 251 -10.55 10.24 14.21
C ARG A 251 -11.14 9.50 15.39
N ARG A 252 -11.10 8.16 15.41
CA ARG A 252 -11.76 7.36 16.45
C ARG A 252 -11.05 7.42 17.80
N ALA A 253 -9.72 7.51 17.78
CA ALA A 253 -8.88 7.62 18.96
C ALA A 253 -8.63 9.08 19.38
N LYS A 254 -9.03 10.06 18.55
CA LYS A 254 -8.62 11.48 18.68
C LYS A 254 -7.09 11.62 18.71
N ALA A 255 -6.39 10.77 17.94
CA ALA A 255 -4.94 10.72 17.84
C ALA A 255 -4.43 11.74 16.80
N GLU A 256 -3.21 12.24 17.01
CA GLU A 256 -2.49 13.02 16.01
C GLU A 256 -1.93 12.10 14.91
N VAL A 257 -1.58 12.66 13.75
CA VAL A 257 -1.00 11.92 12.64
C VAL A 257 0.32 12.55 12.23
N LEU A 258 1.36 11.73 12.12
CA LEU A 258 2.66 12.11 11.56
C LEU A 258 3.01 11.17 10.40
N ALA A 259 3.80 11.66 9.46
CA ALA A 259 4.44 10.82 8.45
C ALA A 259 5.91 10.64 8.78
N LEU A 260 6.52 9.58 8.28
CA LEU A 260 7.95 9.34 8.43
C LEU A 260 8.55 8.87 7.11
N SER A 261 9.58 9.59 6.66
CA SER A 261 10.44 9.15 5.56
C SER A 261 11.59 8.34 6.12
N LEU A 262 12.00 7.28 5.41
CA LEU A 262 13.17 6.47 5.77
C LEU A 262 14.08 6.36 4.55
N ILE A 263 15.13 7.17 4.51
CA ILE A 263 16.06 7.27 3.39
C ILE A 263 17.39 6.62 3.73
N THR A 264 18.10 6.11 2.74
CA THR A 264 19.45 5.60 2.97
C THR A 264 20.46 6.73 2.91
N GLU A 265 21.15 6.97 4.02
CA GLU A 265 22.17 8.00 4.13
C GLU A 265 23.54 7.50 3.67
N ALA A 266 23.89 6.27 4.07
CA ALA A 266 25.13 5.60 3.67
C ALA A 266 24.91 4.08 3.62
N PRO A 267 25.83 3.27 3.05
CA PRO A 267 25.68 1.82 3.04
C PRO A 267 25.44 1.24 4.44
N GLY A 268 24.26 0.67 4.67
CA GLY A 268 23.84 0.11 5.95
C GLY A 268 23.48 1.15 7.03
N LYS A 269 23.28 2.42 6.65
CA LYS A 269 22.82 3.50 7.55
C LYS A 269 21.61 4.23 6.95
N TRP A 270 20.60 4.44 7.77
CA TRP A 270 19.35 5.10 7.36
C TRP A 270 19.09 6.36 8.17
N LYS A 271 18.29 7.25 7.59
CA LYS A 271 17.80 8.44 8.25
C LYS A 271 16.28 8.44 8.23
N ALA A 272 15.69 8.51 9.42
CA ALA A 272 14.26 8.61 9.64
C ALA A 272 13.90 10.06 9.94
N VAL A 273 13.05 10.66 9.10
CA VAL A 273 12.64 12.06 9.26
C VAL A 273 11.15 12.10 9.51
N PHE A 274 10.73 12.65 10.65
CA PHE A 274 9.31 12.91 10.92
C PHE A 274 8.83 14.13 10.13
N LEU A 275 7.61 14.04 9.59
CA LEU A 275 6.94 15.10 8.86
C LEU A 275 5.54 15.34 9.45
N PRO A 276 5.09 16.60 9.50
CA PRO A 276 3.73 16.92 9.92
C PRO A 276 2.70 16.41 8.90
N VAL A 277 1.49 16.11 9.37
CA VAL A 277 0.33 15.86 8.52
C VAL A 277 -0.73 16.90 8.82
N GLU A 278 -1.24 17.55 7.78
CA GLU A 278 -2.27 18.58 7.91
C GLU A 278 -3.58 18.02 8.50
N LYS A 279 -4.24 18.86 9.31
CA LYS A 279 -5.58 18.60 9.83
C LYS A 279 -6.61 18.84 8.71
N PRO A 280 -7.73 18.09 8.66
CA PRO A 280 -8.29 17.22 9.69
C PRO A 280 -7.80 15.75 9.63
N HIS A 281 -6.61 15.48 9.07
CA HIS A 281 -6.07 14.12 8.91
C HIS A 281 -6.98 13.20 8.11
N SER A 282 -7.73 13.74 7.14
CA SER A 282 -8.50 12.91 6.22
C SER A 282 -7.57 12.08 5.32
N THR A 283 -8.11 11.08 4.63
CA THR A 283 -7.32 10.19 3.77
C THR A 283 -6.51 10.96 2.72
N PRO A 284 -7.04 12.00 2.04
CA PRO A 284 -6.24 12.88 1.17
C PRO A 284 -5.03 13.54 1.86
N HIS A 285 -5.19 14.14 3.04
CA HIS A 285 -4.07 14.77 3.76
C HIS A 285 -3.01 13.74 4.17
N CYS A 286 -3.44 12.55 4.60
CA CYS A 286 -2.52 11.46 4.91
C CYS A 286 -1.73 11.02 3.67
N MET A 287 -2.38 10.95 2.50
CA MET A 287 -1.71 10.59 1.25
C MET A 287 -0.75 11.68 0.78
N ALA A 288 -1.12 12.96 0.87
CA ALA A 288 -0.23 14.07 0.54
C ALA A 288 1.04 14.08 1.42
N ALA A 289 0.90 13.86 2.73
CA ALA A 289 2.05 13.73 3.63
C ALA A 289 2.93 12.52 3.27
N LEU A 290 2.32 11.40 2.86
CA LEU A 290 3.04 10.21 2.42
C LEU A 290 3.78 10.45 1.08
N GLU A 291 3.21 11.23 0.17
CA GLU A 291 3.92 11.68 -1.05
C GLU A 291 5.17 12.47 -0.69
N ASN A 292 5.05 13.44 0.21
CA ASN A 292 6.19 14.24 0.67
C ASN A 292 7.28 13.36 1.31
N ALA A 293 6.88 12.42 2.16
CA ALA A 293 7.80 11.45 2.76
C ALA A 293 8.53 10.60 1.70
N MET A 294 7.81 10.14 0.68
CA MET A 294 8.38 9.33 -0.40
C MET A 294 9.26 10.16 -1.35
N LYS A 295 8.92 11.43 -1.59
CA LYS A 295 9.71 12.37 -2.42
C LYS A 295 11.06 12.72 -1.80
N ALA A 296 11.21 12.63 -0.47
CA ALA A 296 12.49 12.81 0.20
C ALA A 296 13.56 11.80 -0.24
N GLY A 297 13.16 10.59 -0.66
CA GLY A 297 14.06 9.57 -1.19
C GLY A 297 13.38 8.65 -2.20
N PRO A 298 13.11 9.11 -3.43
CA PRO A 298 12.31 8.34 -4.39
C PRO A 298 12.97 7.01 -4.78
N THR A 299 14.30 6.91 -4.69
CA THR A 299 15.00 5.65 -4.98
C THR A 299 14.95 4.64 -3.84
N ASP A 300 14.67 5.08 -2.61
CA ASP A 300 14.51 4.23 -1.43
C ASP A 300 13.12 3.60 -1.33
N VAL A 301 12.14 4.14 -2.05
CA VAL A 301 10.78 3.59 -2.12
C VAL A 301 10.75 2.27 -2.91
N PHE A 302 10.03 1.30 -2.38
CA PHE A 302 9.83 -0.02 -2.96
C PHE A 302 8.79 0.00 -4.09
N TRP A 303 9.15 0.59 -5.23
CA TRP A 303 8.29 0.77 -6.41
C TRP A 303 7.93 -0.53 -7.16
N LEU A 304 8.23 -1.72 -6.64
CA LEU A 304 7.95 -3.00 -7.30
C LEU A 304 6.47 -3.41 -7.25
N GLN A 305 5.67 -2.66 -6.49
CA GLN A 305 4.24 -2.87 -6.32
C GLN A 305 3.42 -2.18 -7.41
N GLU A 306 2.29 -2.77 -7.79
CA GLU A 306 1.39 -2.16 -8.79
C GLU A 306 0.44 -1.12 -8.17
N ARG A 307 0.99 0.00 -7.68
CA ARG A 307 0.25 1.00 -6.89
C ARG A 307 -0.97 1.60 -7.59
N TRP A 308 -0.82 1.99 -8.86
CA TRP A 308 -1.89 2.61 -9.67
C TRP A 308 -2.60 1.63 -10.63
N LYS A 309 -2.57 0.32 -10.36
CA LYS A 309 -3.32 -0.63 -11.17
C LYS A 309 -4.82 -0.43 -10.97
N VAL A 310 -5.48 0.07 -12.00
CA VAL A 310 -6.93 0.20 -12.04
C VAL A 310 -7.54 -1.20 -12.12
N PHE A 311 -8.50 -1.49 -11.23
CA PHE A 311 -9.38 -2.65 -11.43
C PHE A 311 -10.37 -2.28 -12.52
N VAL A 312 -9.98 -2.46 -13.77
CA VAL A 312 -10.98 -2.57 -14.83
C VAL A 312 -11.60 -3.95 -14.61
N LYS A 313 -12.90 -4.03 -14.26
CA LYS A 313 -13.64 -5.29 -14.44
C LYS A 313 -13.30 -5.75 -15.86
N ARG A 314 -12.99 -7.04 -16.02
CA ARG A 314 -12.66 -7.68 -17.32
C ARG A 314 -13.44 -6.95 -18.42
N TYR A 315 -12.74 -6.37 -19.40
CA TYR A 315 -13.34 -5.58 -20.49
C TYR A 315 -14.71 -6.17 -20.85
N ARG A 316 -15.77 -5.43 -20.52
CA ARG A 316 -17.14 -5.77 -20.89
C ARG A 316 -17.48 -4.82 -22.03
N PRO A 317 -17.59 -5.32 -23.26
CA PRO A 317 -18.23 -4.60 -24.35
C PRO A 317 -19.57 -4.01 -23.89
N PHE A 318 -19.97 -2.84 -24.41
CA PHE A 318 -21.20 -2.17 -24.01
C PHE A 318 -22.45 -3.03 -24.24
N ASP A 319 -22.49 -3.79 -25.34
CA ASP A 319 -23.52 -4.79 -25.67
C ASP A 319 -23.67 -5.86 -24.59
N LYS A 320 -22.60 -6.18 -23.84
CA LYS A 320 -22.64 -7.12 -22.70
C LYS A 320 -22.94 -6.44 -21.36
N TRP A 321 -22.83 -5.11 -21.30
CA TRP A 321 -23.17 -4.33 -20.11
C TRP A 321 -24.66 -4.01 -20.07
N LEU A 322 -25.25 -3.64 -21.21
CA LEU A 322 -26.68 -3.37 -21.39
C LEU A 322 -27.48 -4.66 -21.59
N SER A 323 -27.42 -5.58 -20.63
CA SER A 323 -28.27 -6.79 -20.68
C SER A 323 -29.75 -6.40 -20.85
N PRO A 324 -30.62 -7.29 -21.38
CA PRO A 324 -32.06 -7.02 -21.49
C PRO A 324 -32.72 -6.58 -20.17
N GLU A 325 -32.16 -7.02 -19.04
CA GLU A 325 -32.57 -6.63 -17.68
C GLU A 325 -32.22 -5.18 -17.33
N THR A 326 -31.18 -4.62 -17.96
CA THR A 326 -30.70 -3.25 -17.74
C THR A 326 -31.40 -2.25 -18.67
N GLN A 327 -31.88 -2.73 -19.83
CA GLN A 327 -32.66 -1.97 -20.82
C GLN A 327 -34.13 -1.73 -20.41
N SER A 328 -34.59 -2.30 -19.30
CA SER A 328 -36.00 -2.20 -18.87
C SER A 328 -36.41 -0.83 -18.31
N GLY A 329 -35.52 0.17 -18.35
CA GLY A 329 -35.77 1.52 -17.89
C GLY A 329 -36.20 2.45 -19.04
N THR A 330 -37.18 3.31 -18.80
CA THR A 330 -37.65 4.32 -19.79
C THR A 330 -36.73 5.54 -19.91
N LYS A 331 -35.62 5.59 -19.17
CA LYS A 331 -34.67 6.70 -19.18
C LYS A 331 -33.43 6.33 -19.99
N PRO A 332 -32.93 7.22 -20.87
CA PRO A 332 -31.72 6.96 -21.63
C PRO A 332 -30.53 6.79 -20.69
N HIS A 333 -29.65 5.85 -20.98
CA HIS A 333 -28.40 5.69 -20.26
C HIS A 333 -27.46 6.84 -20.63
N ARG A 334 -26.70 7.37 -19.67
CA ARG A 334 -25.70 8.44 -19.89
C ARG A 334 -24.32 7.96 -19.49
N ALA A 335 -23.31 8.27 -20.30
CA ALA A 335 -21.91 7.96 -20.02
C ALA A 335 -21.04 9.20 -20.15
N LEU A 336 -20.30 9.53 -19.08
CA LEU A 336 -19.32 10.61 -19.10
C LEU A 336 -17.93 10.06 -19.48
N ILE A 337 -17.40 10.51 -20.62
CA ILE A 337 -16.05 10.25 -21.10
C ILE A 337 -15.12 11.34 -20.55
N TRP A 338 -14.20 10.93 -19.68
CA TRP A 338 -13.25 11.86 -19.07
C TRP A 338 -12.01 12.03 -19.97
N LEU A 339 -11.90 13.18 -20.63
CA LEU A 339 -10.85 13.48 -21.61
C LEU A 339 -9.79 14.48 -21.11
N ALA A 340 -9.82 14.84 -19.82
CA ALA A 340 -8.79 15.70 -19.25
C ALA A 340 -7.42 15.00 -19.33
N ASN A 341 -6.48 15.61 -20.05
CA ASN A 341 -5.11 15.12 -20.30
C ASN A 341 -4.99 13.90 -21.22
N VAL A 342 -5.92 13.73 -22.17
CA VAL A 342 -5.82 12.73 -23.24
C VAL A 342 -5.15 13.35 -24.47
N PRO A 343 -4.17 12.70 -25.14
CA PRO A 343 -3.58 13.21 -26.38
C PRO A 343 -4.62 13.35 -27.49
N ASP A 344 -4.52 14.41 -28.31
CA ASP A 344 -5.49 14.71 -29.38
C ASP A 344 -5.62 13.58 -30.43
N ALA A 345 -4.57 12.77 -30.59
CA ALA A 345 -4.53 11.62 -31.50
C ALA A 345 -5.22 10.35 -30.95
N TRP A 346 -5.65 10.34 -29.69
CA TRP A 346 -6.33 9.19 -29.12
C TRP A 346 -7.73 9.04 -29.73
N ARG A 347 -8.12 7.80 -30.01
CA ARG A 347 -9.45 7.42 -30.51
C ARG A 347 -9.96 6.22 -29.72
N PRO A 348 -11.24 6.17 -29.31
CA PRO A 348 -11.84 4.98 -28.72
C PRO A 348 -11.99 3.87 -29.78
N LEU A 349 -12.16 2.62 -29.32
CA LEU A 349 -12.53 1.52 -30.22
C LEU A 349 -14.02 1.62 -30.58
N GLU A 350 -14.41 1.23 -31.79
CA GLU A 350 -15.81 1.30 -32.24
C GLU A 350 -16.78 0.58 -31.28
N ASN A 351 -16.35 -0.55 -30.72
CA ASN A 351 -17.13 -1.32 -29.74
C ASN A 351 -17.21 -0.71 -28.33
N TRP A 352 -16.80 0.56 -28.17
CA TRP A 352 -17.03 1.36 -26.97
C TRP A 352 -18.29 2.21 -27.05
N PHE A 353 -18.96 2.25 -28.21
CA PHE A 353 -20.23 2.97 -28.37
C PHE A 353 -21.42 2.01 -28.39
N HIS A 354 -22.56 2.51 -27.96
CA HIS A 354 -23.84 1.81 -28.00
C HIS A 354 -24.95 2.80 -28.33
N PRO A 355 -25.88 2.48 -29.23
CA PRO A 355 -26.91 3.41 -29.70
C PRO A 355 -27.84 3.92 -28.58
N ASP A 356 -28.09 3.10 -27.55
CA ASP A 356 -28.98 3.48 -26.43
C ASP A 356 -28.29 4.30 -25.30
N VAL A 357 -27.07 4.78 -25.51
CA VAL A 357 -26.29 5.54 -24.51
C VAL A 357 -25.99 6.94 -25.05
N ILE A 358 -26.38 7.95 -24.29
CA ILE A 358 -25.99 9.34 -24.53
C ILE A 358 -24.59 9.55 -23.94
N TYR A 359 -23.66 10.01 -24.76
CA TYR A 359 -22.27 10.22 -24.37
C TYR A 359 -21.98 11.70 -24.12
N GLU A 360 -21.39 12.01 -22.98
CA GLU A 360 -20.88 13.34 -22.64
C GLU A 360 -19.37 13.30 -22.51
N ALA A 361 -18.71 14.43 -22.75
CA ALA A 361 -17.27 14.53 -22.55
C ALA A 361 -16.92 15.61 -21.52
N ALA A 362 -16.07 15.25 -20.55
CA ALA A 362 -15.38 16.21 -19.70
C ALA A 362 -14.06 16.59 -20.37
N ILE A 363 -14.05 17.76 -21.01
CA ILE A 363 -12.89 18.32 -21.74
C ILE A 363 -12.31 19.54 -20.99
N PRO A 364 -11.00 19.82 -21.13
CA PRO A 364 -10.42 21.06 -20.63
C PRO A 364 -11.12 22.30 -21.21
N ALA A 365 -11.25 23.36 -20.40
CA ALA A 365 -11.87 24.61 -20.85
C ALA A 365 -11.13 25.19 -22.06
N GLY A 366 -11.87 25.49 -23.13
CA GLY A 366 -11.32 26.02 -24.38
C GLY A 366 -10.96 24.97 -25.44
N ASN A 367 -11.01 23.68 -25.12
CA ASN A 367 -10.81 22.63 -26.11
C ASN A 367 -12.14 22.26 -26.81
N PRO A 368 -12.14 21.97 -28.12
CA PRO A 368 -13.32 21.48 -28.81
C PRO A 368 -13.65 20.04 -28.39
N ALA A 369 -14.93 19.66 -28.50
CA ALA A 369 -15.33 18.27 -28.37
C ALA A 369 -14.68 17.43 -29.50
N PRO A 370 -14.29 16.16 -29.23
CA PRO A 370 -13.71 15.31 -30.26
C PRO A 370 -14.69 15.00 -31.41
N ASP A 371 -14.15 14.90 -32.63
CA ASP A 371 -14.87 14.58 -33.87
C ASP A 371 -15.58 13.21 -33.84
N TRP A 372 -15.03 12.26 -33.11
CA TRP A 372 -15.56 10.90 -32.96
C TRP A 372 -16.65 10.77 -31.88
N LEU A 373 -16.87 11.82 -31.07
CA LEU A 373 -17.90 11.76 -30.03
C LEU A 373 -19.28 11.83 -30.71
N PRO A 374 -20.18 10.86 -30.48
CA PRO A 374 -21.54 10.92 -31.02
C PRO A 374 -22.20 12.25 -30.63
N GLN A 375 -22.70 12.98 -31.62
CA GLN A 375 -23.45 14.22 -31.41
C GLN A 375 -24.94 13.86 -31.33
N ASP A 376 -25.39 13.51 -30.13
CA ASP A 376 -26.82 13.26 -29.83
C ASP A 376 -27.34 14.25 -28.78
#